data_AF-A0A1L4CYV5-F1
#
_entry.id   AF-A0A1L4CYV5-F1
#
_cell.length_a   1.000
_cell.length_b   1.000
_cell.length_c   1.000
_cell.angle_alpha   90.00
_cell.angle_beta   90.00
_cell.angle_gamma   90.00
#
_symmetry.space_group_name_H-M   'P 1'
#
loop_
_entity.id
_entity.type
_entity.pdbx_description
1 polymer ?
#
loop_
_entity_poly.entity_id
_entity_poly.type
_entity_poly.pdbx_seq_one_letter_code
_entity_poly.pdbx_strand_id
1 'polypeptide(L)'
;MSLFPLKSISNKPFHMKNMIYAEVALIILFSILVKIFATAYMSFATLAYGFMLLGVLNRKTSKIHAKFMGSAIFIDLSIVLVLELKRDAVQKALEFSLTFFQQLHIGMSTLALLFYFPIVYLGIKALRTGLTHLERKIHISLGIIAFVFRTIGFILMFSMLK
;
A
#
# COMPACT_ATOMS: atom_id res chain seq x y z
N MET A 1 23.66 33.57 -63.74
CA MET A 1 22.57 32.57 -63.81
C MET A 1 23.09 31.29 -63.19
N SER A 2 22.44 30.85 -62.10
CA SER A 2 22.40 29.52 -61.46
C SER A 2 23.57 28.54 -61.73
N LEU A 3 24.12 27.85 -60.74
CA LEU A 3 23.42 26.75 -60.06
C LEU A 3 24.07 26.46 -58.71
N PHE A 4 23.26 26.53 -57.64
CA PHE A 4 23.60 25.98 -56.33
C PHE A 4 23.72 24.45 -56.44
N PRO A 5 24.79 23.83 -55.90
CA PRO A 5 24.87 22.38 -55.82
C PRO A 5 23.88 21.88 -54.75
N LEU A 6 22.82 21.22 -55.19
CA LEU A 6 21.90 20.49 -54.32
C LEU A 6 22.66 19.35 -53.64
N LYS A 7 22.95 19.54 -52.36
CA LYS A 7 23.55 18.53 -51.48
C LYS A 7 22.55 17.39 -51.30
N SER A 8 22.86 16.20 -51.83
CA SER A 8 21.98 15.05 -51.75
C SER A 8 21.82 14.63 -50.29
N ILE A 9 20.57 14.64 -49.82
CA ILE A 9 20.21 14.17 -48.49
C ILE A 9 20.23 12.64 -48.55
N SER A 10 21.30 12.07 -48.00
CA SER A 10 21.44 10.63 -47.80
C SER A 10 20.39 10.18 -46.79
N ASN A 11 19.31 9.58 -47.30
CA ASN A 11 18.36 8.80 -46.48
C ASN A 11 19.07 7.53 -46.01
N LYS A 12 19.83 7.64 -44.91
CA LYS A 12 20.27 6.46 -44.18
C LYS A 12 19.00 5.74 -43.69
N PRO A 13 18.81 4.45 -44.01
CA PRO A 13 17.66 3.70 -43.53
C PRO A 13 17.72 3.72 -42.00
N PHE A 14 16.85 4.52 -41.40
CA PHE A 14 16.75 4.63 -39.96
C PHE A 14 16.47 3.22 -39.44
N HIS A 15 17.32 2.76 -38.50
CA HIS A 15 17.37 1.40 -37.98
C HIS A 15 16.04 1.02 -37.28
N MET A 16 15.00 0.69 -38.05
CA MET A 16 13.68 0.27 -37.53
C MET A 16 13.80 -0.91 -36.57
N LYS A 17 14.78 -1.81 -36.80
CA LYS A 17 15.02 -2.97 -35.93
C LYS A 17 15.41 -2.56 -34.51
N ASN A 18 16.27 -1.55 -34.34
CA ASN A 18 16.74 -1.14 -33.02
C ASN A 18 15.63 -0.47 -32.19
N MET A 19 14.66 0.16 -32.84
CA MET A 19 13.51 0.78 -32.19
C MET A 19 12.54 -0.27 -31.63
N ILE A 20 12.25 -1.33 -32.40
CA ILE A 20 11.39 -2.44 -31.95
C ILE A 20 12.00 -3.16 -30.74
N TYR A 21 13.31 -3.44 -30.75
CA TYR A 21 13.97 -4.08 -29.60
C TYR A 21 13.94 -3.21 -28.34
N ALA A 22 14.05 -1.88 -28.49
CA ALA A 22 13.99 -0.95 -27.36
C ALA A 22 12.58 -0.90 -26.73
N GLU A 23 11.53 -0.88 -27.55
CA GLU A 23 10.14 -0.91 -27.08
C GLU A 23 9.81 -2.24 -26.36
N VAL A 24 10.21 -3.37 -26.93
CA VAL A 24 10.02 -4.69 -26.30
C VAL A 24 10.79 -4.80 -24.98
N ALA A 25 12.04 -4.31 -24.93
CA ALA A 25 12.84 -4.30 -23.70
C ALA A 25 12.21 -3.40 -22.61
N LEU A 26 11.65 -2.25 -22.99
CA LEU A 26 10.95 -1.34 -22.07
C LEU A 26 9.70 -1.99 -21.47
N ILE A 27 8.90 -2.70 -22.28
CA ILE A 27 7.69 -3.40 -21.83
C ILE A 27 8.05 -4.55 -20.87
N ILE A 28 9.11 -5.31 -21.18
CA ILE A 28 9.60 -6.39 -20.31
C ILE A 28 10.11 -5.83 -18.99
N LEU A 29 10.94 -4.78 -19.03
CA LEU A 29 11.46 -4.13 -17.83
C LEU A 29 10.33 -3.55 -16.97
N PHE A 30 9.37 -2.87 -17.58
CA PHE A 30 8.18 -2.34 -16.89
C PHE A 30 7.37 -3.46 -16.24
N SER A 31 7.15 -4.58 -16.94
CA SER A 31 6.41 -5.74 -16.41
C SER A 31 7.12 -6.40 -15.23
N ILE A 32 8.46 -6.49 -15.27
CA ILE A 32 9.28 -7.01 -14.16
C ILE A 32 9.20 -6.05 -12.96
N LEU A 33 9.35 -4.75 -13.18
CA LEU A 33 9.24 -3.75 -12.12
C LEU A 33 7.85 -3.77 -11.47
N VAL A 34 6.78 -3.83 -12.26
CA VAL A 34 5.40 -3.93 -11.75
C VAL A 34 5.23 -5.18 -10.86
N LYS A 35 5.79 -6.34 -11.24
CA LYS A 35 5.75 -7.56 -10.42
C LYS A 35 6.56 -7.43 -9.12
N ILE A 36 7.75 -6.85 -9.17
CA ILE A 36 8.61 -6.64 -7.98
C ILE A 36 7.97 -5.61 -7.02
N PHE A 37 7.36 -4.55 -7.54
CA PHE A 37 6.70 -3.55 -6.70
C PHE A 37 5.39 -4.07 -6.11
N ALA A 38 4.62 -4.88 -6.84
CA ALA A 38 3.43 -5.54 -6.30
C ALA A 38 3.78 -6.44 -5.11
N THR A 39 4.87 -7.20 -5.22
CA THR A 39 5.35 -8.04 -4.10
C THR A 39 5.93 -7.20 -2.96
N ALA A 40 6.62 -6.09 -3.25
CA ALA A 40 7.18 -5.22 -2.21
C ALA A 40 6.10 -4.67 -1.27
N TYR A 41 4.98 -4.14 -1.81
CA TYR A 41 3.87 -3.66 -0.97
C TYR A 41 3.26 -4.76 -0.12
N MET A 42 3.12 -5.97 -0.68
CA MET A 42 2.62 -7.13 0.07
C MET A 42 3.59 -7.55 1.17
N SER A 43 4.90 -7.49 0.94
CA SER A 43 5.91 -7.75 1.97
C SER A 43 5.80 -6.75 3.12
N PHE A 44 5.67 -5.45 2.82
CA PHE A 44 5.48 -4.44 3.87
C PHE A 44 4.16 -4.61 4.62
N ALA A 45 3.07 -4.94 3.92
CA ALA A 45 1.78 -5.22 4.55
C ALA A 45 1.85 -6.46 5.47
N THR A 46 2.60 -7.49 5.05
CA THR A 46 2.85 -8.70 5.86
C THR A 46 3.68 -8.38 7.09
N LEU A 47 4.72 -7.54 6.94
CA LEU A 47 5.54 -7.06 8.05
C LEU A 47 4.70 -6.25 9.06
N ALA A 48 3.86 -5.34 8.57
CA ALA A 48 2.95 -4.56 9.42
C ALA A 48 1.98 -5.47 10.18
N TYR A 49 1.40 -6.47 9.50
CA TYR A 49 0.53 -7.45 10.14
C TYR A 49 1.28 -8.27 11.21
N GLY A 50 2.53 -8.67 10.94
CA GLY A 50 3.39 -9.33 11.92
C GLY A 50 3.64 -8.47 13.16
N PHE A 51 3.95 -7.18 12.99
CA PHE A 51 4.06 -6.25 14.13
C PHE A 51 2.74 -6.09 14.88
N MET A 52 1.60 -6.07 14.19
CA MET A 52 0.30 -6.02 14.84
C MET A 52 0.05 -7.23 15.73
N LEU A 53 0.36 -8.45 15.24
CA LEU A 53 0.26 -9.69 16.03
C LEU A 53 1.17 -9.64 17.26
N LEU A 54 2.43 -9.24 17.08
CA LEU A 54 3.37 -9.10 18.20
C LEU A 54 2.89 -8.05 19.21
N GLY A 55 2.30 -6.95 18.75
CA GLY A 55 1.68 -5.94 19.60
C GLY A 55 0.53 -6.52 20.44
N VAL A 56 -0.38 -7.28 19.82
CA VAL A 56 -1.52 -7.92 20.51
C VAL A 56 -1.07 -8.96 21.53
N LEU A 57 -0.06 -9.77 21.21
CA LEU A 57 0.52 -10.77 22.12
C LEU A 57 1.19 -10.10 23.33
N ASN A 58 1.87 -8.98 23.12
CA ASN A 58 2.56 -8.23 24.18
C ASN A 58 1.68 -7.17 24.86
N ARG A 59 0.34 -7.27 24.78
CA ARG A 59 -0.60 -6.30 25.37
C ARG A 59 -0.45 -6.09 26.89
N LYS A 60 0.17 -7.03 27.61
CA LYS A 60 0.45 -6.90 29.06
C LYS A 60 1.51 -5.85 29.35
N THR A 61 2.45 -5.64 28.42
CA THR A 61 3.54 -4.67 28.57
C THR A 61 3.26 -3.47 27.68
N SER A 62 2.59 -2.46 28.23
CA SER A 62 2.07 -1.29 27.49
C SER A 62 3.08 -0.61 26.58
N LYS A 63 4.34 -0.46 27.03
CA LYS A 63 5.42 0.12 26.23
C LYS A 63 5.78 -0.71 25.00
N ILE A 64 5.87 -2.04 25.13
CA ILE A 64 6.19 -2.95 24.02
C ILE A 64 5.02 -3.03 23.05
N HIS A 65 3.80 -3.17 23.60
CA HIS A 65 2.56 -3.11 22.83
C HIS A 65 2.50 -1.85 21.96
N ALA A 66 2.72 -0.68 22.55
CA ALA A 66 2.66 0.60 21.83
C ALA A 66 3.72 0.72 20.74
N LYS A 67 4.96 0.23 20.97
CA LYS A 67 6.02 0.23 19.96
C LYS A 67 5.63 -0.61 18.74
N PHE A 68 5.15 -1.84 18.97
CA PHE A 68 4.75 -2.73 17.88
C PHE A 68 3.50 -2.23 17.15
N MET A 69 2.45 -1.83 17.87
CA MET A 69 1.23 -1.30 17.27
C MET A 69 1.50 0.00 16.51
N GLY A 70 2.30 0.91 17.09
CA GLY A 70 2.71 2.15 16.42
C GLY A 70 3.49 1.89 15.13
N SER A 71 4.42 0.93 15.15
CA SER A 71 5.17 0.53 13.96
C SER A 71 4.28 -0.07 12.89
N ALA A 72 3.35 -0.96 13.26
CA ALA A 72 2.38 -1.56 12.35
C ALA A 72 1.50 -0.48 11.67
N ILE A 73 0.91 0.41 12.47
CA ILE A 73 0.05 1.51 11.97
C ILE A 73 0.85 2.47 11.08
N PHE A 74 2.08 2.81 11.45
CA PHE A 74 2.94 3.67 10.65
C PHE A 74 3.22 3.07 9.27
N ILE A 75 3.58 1.78 9.21
CA ILE A 75 3.80 1.09 7.94
C ILE A 75 2.51 1.05 7.12
N ASP A 76 1.37 0.71 7.73
CA ASP A 76 0.08 0.66 7.05
C ASP A 76 -0.32 2.00 6.42
N LEU A 77 -0.22 3.09 7.18
CA LEU A 77 -0.48 4.44 6.69
C LEU A 77 0.49 4.83 5.56
N SER A 78 1.77 4.47 5.70
CA SER A 78 2.79 4.76 4.69
C SER A 78 2.51 4.03 3.37
N ILE A 79 2.10 2.76 3.42
CA ILE A 79 1.72 2.00 2.23
C ILE A 79 0.53 2.67 1.53
N VAL A 80 -0.53 3.00 2.28
CA VAL A 80 -1.72 3.64 1.71
C VAL A 80 -1.39 4.99 1.10
N LEU A 81 -0.61 5.82 1.79
CA LEU A 81 -0.18 7.12 1.28
C LEU A 81 0.61 6.99 -0.03
N VAL A 82 1.58 6.06 -0.09
CA VAL A 82 2.37 5.82 -1.30
C VAL A 82 1.49 5.28 -2.44
N LEU A 83 0.53 4.40 -2.16
CA LEU A 83 -0.38 3.87 -3.17
C LEU A 83 -1.30 4.96 -3.72
N GLU A 84 -1.80 5.85 -2.86
CA GLU A 84 -2.64 6.99 -3.25
C GLU A 84 -1.87 7.92 -4.19
N LEU A 85 -0.64 8.31 -3.79
CA LEU A 85 0.23 9.19 -4.59
C LEU A 85 0.63 8.58 -5.94
N LYS A 86 0.70 7.25 -6.07
CA LYS A 86 1.18 6.58 -7.28
C LYS A 86 0.10 6.20 -8.29
N ARG A 87 -1.14 5.96 -7.86
CA ARG A 87 -2.13 5.29 -8.72
C ARG A 87 -3.31 6.15 -9.10
N ASP A 88 -3.37 7.41 -8.68
CA ASP A 88 -4.64 8.14 -8.56
C ASP A 88 -5.70 7.17 -8.00
N ALA A 89 -5.36 6.52 -6.86
CA ALA A 89 -6.05 5.32 -6.42
C ALA A 89 -7.54 5.58 -6.18
N VAL A 90 -7.88 6.81 -5.76
CA VAL A 90 -9.26 7.32 -5.74
C VAL A 90 -9.95 7.18 -7.10
N GLN A 91 -9.31 7.58 -8.20
CA GLN A 91 -9.90 7.54 -9.53
C GLN A 91 -10.14 6.10 -10.00
N LYS A 92 -9.18 5.18 -9.77
CA LYS A 92 -9.37 3.75 -10.10
C LYS A 92 -10.39 3.03 -9.23
N ALA A 93 -10.53 3.42 -7.97
CA ALA A 93 -11.57 2.87 -7.09
C ALA A 93 -12.97 3.26 -7.57
N LEU A 94 -13.12 4.45 -8.16
CA LEU A 94 -14.39 4.96 -8.70
C LEU A 94 -14.75 4.36 -10.08
N GLU A 95 -13.79 3.81 -10.82
CA GLU A 95 -14.01 3.20 -12.13
C GLU A 95 -14.68 1.81 -12.07
N PHE A 96 -14.97 1.26 -10.88
CA PHE A 96 -15.62 -0.04 -10.67
C PHE A 96 -15.01 -1.24 -11.44
N SER A 97 -13.78 -1.10 -11.95
CA SER A 97 -13.08 -2.13 -12.73
C SER A 97 -12.53 -3.27 -11.87
N LEU A 98 -12.68 -3.18 -10.55
CA LEU A 98 -12.18 -4.13 -9.57
C LEU A 98 -13.16 -5.27 -9.34
N THR A 99 -12.64 -6.48 -9.14
CA THR A 99 -13.45 -7.64 -8.74
C THR A 99 -13.97 -7.45 -7.31
N PHE A 100 -15.06 -8.17 -6.96
CA PHE A 100 -15.68 -8.10 -5.63
C PHE A 100 -14.68 -8.26 -4.46
N PHE A 101 -13.78 -9.24 -4.54
CA PHE A 101 -12.78 -9.48 -3.48
C PHE A 101 -11.78 -8.33 -3.31
N GLN A 102 -11.43 -7.65 -4.40
CA GLN A 102 -10.52 -6.51 -4.38
C GLN A 102 -11.20 -5.27 -3.79
N GLN A 103 -12.47 -5.04 -4.15
CA GLN A 103 -13.27 -3.98 -3.53
C GLN A 103 -13.44 -4.23 -2.04
N LEU A 104 -13.71 -5.48 -1.64
CA LEU A 104 -13.84 -5.86 -0.24
C LEU A 104 -12.50 -5.70 0.53
N HIS A 105 -11.37 -6.06 -0.07
CA HIS A 105 -10.03 -5.82 0.48
C HIS A 105 -9.82 -4.33 0.79
N ILE A 106 -10.14 -3.46 -0.16
CA ILE A 106 -10.02 -2.00 -0.02
C ILE A 106 -10.95 -1.52 1.10
N GLY A 107 -12.23 -1.89 1.07
CA GLY A 107 -13.21 -1.49 2.07
C GLY A 107 -12.80 -1.88 3.49
N MET A 108 -12.38 -3.14 3.70
CA MET A 108 -11.95 -3.62 5.01
C MET A 108 -10.67 -2.92 5.49
N SER A 109 -9.72 -2.66 4.58
CA SER A 109 -8.48 -1.95 4.92
C SER A 109 -8.76 -0.49 5.29
N THR A 110 -9.63 0.19 4.53
CA THR A 110 -10.03 1.58 4.81
C THR A 110 -10.75 1.70 6.15
N LEU A 111 -11.67 0.78 6.46
CA LEU A 111 -12.33 0.74 7.76
C LEU A 111 -11.32 0.53 8.89
N ALA A 112 -10.36 -0.40 8.74
CA ALA A 112 -9.31 -0.60 9.74
C ALA A 112 -8.49 0.69 9.98
N LEU A 113 -8.11 1.41 8.92
CA LEU A 113 -7.43 2.71 9.02
C LEU A 113 -8.28 3.74 9.77
N LEU A 114 -9.58 3.83 9.48
CA LEU A 114 -10.49 4.76 10.16
C LEU A 114 -10.50 4.50 11.68
N PHE A 115 -10.50 3.23 12.09
CA PHE A 115 -10.44 2.87 13.51
C PHE A 115 -9.08 3.15 14.15
N TYR A 116 -7.98 3.25 13.40
CA TYR A 116 -6.68 3.57 13.99
C TYR A 116 -6.65 4.93 14.65
N PHE A 117 -7.36 5.93 14.14
CA PHE A 117 -7.37 7.28 14.73
C PHE A 117 -7.81 7.29 16.20
N PRO A 118 -9.02 6.81 16.57
CA PRO A 118 -9.43 6.78 17.97
C PRO A 118 -8.60 5.80 18.81
N ILE A 119 -8.12 4.68 18.25
CA ILE A 119 -7.28 3.71 18.96
C ILE A 119 -5.93 4.31 19.34
N VAL A 120 -5.28 5.00 18.41
CA VAL A 120 -3.98 5.66 18.63
C VAL A 120 -4.14 6.79 19.64
N TYR A 121 -5.20 7.59 19.52
CA TYR A 121 -5.51 8.63 20.51
C TYR A 121 -5.62 8.05 21.93
N LEU A 122 -6.45 7.01 22.11
CA LEU A 122 -6.60 6.33 23.40
C LEU A 122 -5.29 5.65 23.85
N GLY A 123 -4.51 5.10 22.92
CA GLY A 123 -3.21 4.49 23.21
C GLY A 123 -2.18 5.50 23.72
N ILE A 124 -2.12 6.68 23.11
CA ILE A 124 -1.24 7.78 23.57
C ILE A 124 -1.70 8.28 24.95
N LYS A 125 -3.01 8.46 25.14
CA LYS A 125 -3.58 8.83 26.45
C LYS A 125 -3.23 7.79 27.52
N ALA A 126 -3.35 6.50 27.20
CA ALA A 126 -2.99 5.39 28.10
C ALA A 126 -1.53 5.46 28.57
N LEU A 127 -0.61 5.84 27.69
CA LEU A 127 0.81 5.96 28.03
C LEU A 127 1.16 7.21 28.84
N ARG A 128 0.43 8.32 28.63
CA ARG A 128 0.74 9.61 29.25
C ARG A 128 0.06 9.78 30.61
N THR A 129 -1.25 9.52 30.65
CA THR A 129 -2.10 9.84 31.81
C THR A 129 -2.82 8.61 32.37
N GLY A 130 -2.71 7.47 31.69
CA GLY A 130 -3.57 6.32 31.95
C GLY A 130 -4.98 6.49 31.35
N LEU A 131 -5.77 5.41 31.41
CA LEU A 131 -7.16 5.37 30.97
C LEU A 131 -8.08 5.05 32.14
N THR A 132 -9.27 5.65 32.12
CA THR A 132 -10.39 5.20 32.96
C THR A 132 -10.84 3.79 32.56
N HIS A 133 -11.65 3.15 33.40
CA HIS A 133 -12.18 1.81 33.10
C HIS A 133 -13.00 1.78 31.79
N LEU A 134 -13.83 2.81 31.57
CA LEU A 134 -14.65 2.93 30.35
C LEU A 134 -13.77 3.13 29.10
N GLU A 135 -12.81 4.04 29.15
CA GLU A 135 -11.90 4.30 28.02
C GLU A 135 -11.06 3.08 27.67
N ARG A 136 -10.62 2.31 28.68
CA ARG A 136 -9.92 1.05 28.46
C ARG A 136 -10.80 0.03 27.73
N LYS A 137 -12.07 -0.10 28.13
CA LYS A 137 -13.03 -0.98 27.46
C LYS A 137 -13.25 -0.56 26.00
N ILE A 138 -13.40 0.75 25.76
CA ILE A 138 -13.53 1.30 24.40
C ILE A 138 -12.28 1.03 23.58
N HIS A 139 -11.09 1.31 24.11
CA HIS A 139 -9.81 1.06 23.43
C HIS A 139 -9.67 -0.41 23.00
N ILE A 140 -10.00 -1.35 23.90
CA ILE A 140 -9.94 -2.78 23.60
C ILE A 140 -10.97 -3.16 22.53
N SER A 141 -12.21 -2.68 22.66
CA SER A 141 -13.28 -2.99 21.71
C SER A 141 -12.96 -2.48 20.30
N LEU A 142 -12.55 -1.21 20.17
CA LEU A 142 -12.13 -0.64 18.90
C LEU A 142 -10.90 -1.39 18.35
N GLY A 143 -9.93 -1.71 19.21
CA GLY A 143 -8.74 -2.50 18.85
C GLY A 143 -9.08 -3.86 18.24
N ILE A 144 -10.04 -4.58 18.83
CA ILE A 144 -10.50 -5.88 18.30
C ILE A 144 -11.20 -5.69 16.95
N ILE A 145 -12.09 -4.70 16.82
CA ILE A 145 -12.79 -4.42 15.56
C ILE A 145 -11.79 -4.10 14.44
N ALA A 146 -10.84 -3.19 14.70
CA ALA A 146 -9.80 -2.84 13.75
C ALA A 146 -8.92 -4.04 13.37
N PHE A 147 -8.56 -4.87 14.34
CA PHE A 147 -7.76 -6.07 14.10
C PHE A 147 -8.50 -7.11 13.23
N VAL A 148 -9.81 -7.29 13.43
CA VAL A 148 -10.63 -8.16 12.60
C VAL A 148 -10.69 -7.65 11.17
N PHE A 149 -11.01 -6.36 10.98
CA PHE A 149 -10.99 -5.75 9.65
C PHE A 149 -9.62 -5.86 8.98
N ARG A 150 -8.54 -5.65 9.73
CA ARG A 150 -7.18 -5.78 9.21
C ARG A 150 -6.85 -7.22 8.82
N THR A 151 -7.29 -8.21 9.59
CA THR A 151 -7.08 -9.63 9.29
C THR A 151 -7.83 -10.05 8.03
N ILE A 152 -9.10 -9.64 7.89
CA ILE A 152 -9.89 -9.90 6.67
C ILE A 152 -9.23 -9.21 5.47
N GLY A 153 -8.86 -7.93 5.62
CA GLY A 153 -8.14 -7.18 4.58
C GLY A 153 -6.84 -7.87 4.18
N PHE A 154 -6.04 -8.33 5.14
CA PHE A 154 -4.79 -9.05 4.89
C PHE A 154 -5.01 -10.35 4.11
N ILE A 155 -6.01 -11.15 4.47
CA ILE A 155 -6.36 -12.38 3.74
C ILE A 155 -6.81 -12.05 2.30
N LEU A 156 -7.65 -11.03 2.13
CA LEU A 156 -8.15 -10.63 0.81
C LEU A 156 -7.07 -9.98 -0.08
N MET A 157 -5.96 -9.51 0.51
CA MET A 157 -4.82 -8.95 -0.23
C MET A 157 -4.30 -9.91 -1.30
N PHE A 158 -4.32 -11.22 -1.05
CA PHE A 158 -3.85 -12.23 -2.01
C PHE A 158 -4.70 -12.30 -3.28
N SER A 159 -5.94 -11.79 -3.27
CA SER A 159 -6.75 -11.66 -4.49
C SER A 159 -6.20 -10.62 -5.49
N MET A 160 -5.24 -9.80 -5.07
CA MET A 160 -4.57 -8.79 -5.89
C MET A 160 -3.37 -9.35 -6.69
N LEU A 161 -2.99 -10.63 -6.51
CA LEU A 161 -1.84 -11.28 -7.17
C LEU A 161 -2.05 -11.69 -8.64
N LYS A 162 -3.04 -11.10 -9.32
CA LYS A 162 -3.32 -11.44 -10.72
C LYS A 162 -2.28 -10.88 -11.68
#